data_AF-A0A959ZX09-F1
#
_entry.id   AF-A0A959ZX09-F1
#
_cell.length_a   1.000
_cell.length_b   1.000
_cell.length_c   1.000
_cell.angle_alpha   90.00
_cell.angle_beta   90.00
_cell.angle_gamma   90.00
#
_symmetry.space_group_name_H-M   'P 1'
#
loop_
_entity.id
_entity.type
_entity.pdbx_description
1 polymer ?
#
loop_
_entity_poly.entity_id
_entity_poly.type
_entity_poly.pdbx_seq_one_letter_code
_entity_poly.pdbx_strand_id
1 'polypeptide(L)'
;MRTVVRCAATFAALALIAGAGAATATAGAGQKCPGTFRVLHDDKIDGVAFPAGNYSVNVKRMACQSASDYFKRFLAGDQNSIPKGWKLFAKRLKFKNKKQDIAFRVKRVGGGGGGGGGGGGATTGKCPGTFQVLHNDRINKLAIPAGKYQIRVKRMACRSASNDFKQFLSAPGNVLPKGWKLLKPKQKFKNVKGGYSFRISKVG
;
A
#
# COMPACT_ATOMS: atom_id res chain seq x y z
N MET A 1 -62.75 -56.86 -9.87
CA MET A 1 -62.06 -57.32 -8.65
C MET A 1 -60.88 -58.19 -9.05
N ARG A 2 -59.64 -57.69 -8.88
CA ARG A 2 -58.39 -58.44 -8.58
C ARG A 2 -57.21 -57.46 -8.52
N THR A 3 -56.70 -57.38 -7.30
CA THR A 3 -55.51 -56.76 -6.68
C THR A 3 -54.26 -56.65 -7.54
N VAL A 4 -53.47 -55.55 -7.41
CA VAL A 4 -52.02 -55.57 -7.09
C VAL A 4 -51.63 -54.25 -6.37
N VAL A 5 -50.78 -54.40 -5.34
CA VAL A 5 -50.26 -53.43 -4.38
C VAL A 5 -48.85 -52.95 -4.80
N ARG A 6 -48.43 -51.80 -4.26
CA ARG A 6 -47.05 -51.28 -4.07
C ARG A 6 -46.48 -50.40 -5.20
N CYS A 7 -46.07 -49.17 -4.87
CA CYS A 7 -44.73 -48.87 -4.36
C CYS A 7 -44.60 -47.36 -4.07
N ALA A 8 -43.90 -47.05 -2.99
CA ALA A 8 -43.61 -45.70 -2.52
C ALA A 8 -42.62 -44.95 -3.43
N ALA A 9 -42.76 -43.63 -3.51
CA ALA A 9 -41.63 -42.72 -3.72
C ALA A 9 -41.98 -41.31 -3.23
N THR A 10 -41.60 -41.03 -1.98
CA THR A 10 -41.52 -39.69 -1.40
C THR A 10 -40.41 -38.90 -2.09
N PHE A 11 -40.76 -37.85 -2.83
CA PHE A 11 -39.82 -36.80 -3.21
C PHE A 11 -40.06 -35.56 -2.35
N ALA A 12 -39.37 -35.50 -1.22
CA ALA A 12 -39.22 -34.29 -0.44
C ALA A 12 -38.34 -33.31 -1.23
N ALA A 13 -38.96 -32.31 -1.86
CA ALA A 13 -38.24 -31.22 -2.50
C ALA A 13 -37.67 -30.29 -1.41
N LEU A 14 -36.41 -30.49 -1.02
CA LEU A 14 -35.64 -29.49 -0.29
C LEU A 14 -35.40 -28.29 -1.23
N ALA A 15 -36.20 -27.25 -1.08
CA ALA A 15 -35.88 -25.93 -1.60
C ALA A 15 -34.67 -25.40 -0.82
N LEU A 16 -33.47 -25.60 -1.36
CA LEU A 16 -32.26 -24.89 -0.94
C LEU A 16 -32.48 -23.41 -1.26
N ILE A 17 -32.92 -22.65 -0.25
CA ILE A 17 -32.93 -21.20 -0.29
C ILE A 17 -31.46 -20.77 -0.27
N ALA A 18 -30.91 -20.56 -1.46
CA ALA A 18 -29.65 -19.87 -1.66
C ALA A 18 -29.84 -18.41 -1.21
N GLY A 19 -29.70 -18.18 0.09
CA GLY A 19 -29.50 -16.85 0.66
C GLY A 19 -28.14 -16.34 0.23
N ALA A 20 -28.03 -15.90 -1.02
CA ALA A 20 -26.97 -15.01 -1.45
C ALA A 20 -27.08 -13.77 -0.56
N GLY A 21 -26.20 -13.67 0.43
CA GLY A 21 -25.98 -12.44 1.18
C GLY A 21 -25.56 -11.38 0.18
N ALA A 22 -26.54 -10.67 -0.38
CA ALA A 22 -26.33 -9.45 -1.12
C ALA A 22 -25.62 -8.51 -0.16
N ALA A 23 -24.31 -8.33 -0.35
CA ALA A 23 -23.58 -7.25 0.27
C ALA A 23 -24.29 -5.95 -0.16
N THR A 24 -25.15 -5.44 0.73
CA THR A 24 -25.86 -4.19 0.52
C THR A 24 -24.81 -3.13 0.28
N ALA A 25 -24.74 -2.65 -0.96
CA ALA A 25 -23.89 -1.53 -1.33
C ALA A 25 -24.44 -0.29 -0.62
N THR A 26 -23.93 0.00 0.57
CA THR A 26 -24.26 1.22 1.29
C THR A 26 -23.65 2.38 0.50
N ALA A 27 -24.47 3.03 -0.30
CA ALA A 27 -24.13 4.28 -0.94
C ALA A 27 -24.14 5.38 0.12
N GLY A 28 -23.01 5.63 0.78
CA GLY A 28 -22.92 6.72 1.75
C GLY A 28 -21.55 6.83 2.41
N ALA A 29 -20.93 8.01 2.30
CA ALA A 29 -19.60 8.33 2.82
C ALA A 29 -18.46 7.40 2.31
N GLY A 30 -17.20 7.79 2.51
CA GLY A 30 -16.08 6.96 2.07
C GLY A 30 -15.97 5.71 2.95
N GLN A 31 -16.37 4.53 2.44
CA GLN A 31 -16.27 3.28 3.19
C GLN A 31 -14.86 2.69 3.06
N LYS A 32 -14.23 2.35 4.18
CA LYS A 32 -12.98 1.59 4.18
C LYS A 32 -13.28 0.12 3.96
N CYS A 33 -12.56 -0.51 3.03
CA CYS A 33 -12.75 -1.92 2.73
C CYS A 33 -12.16 -2.80 3.84
N PRO A 34 -12.89 -3.86 4.26
CA PRO A 34 -12.32 -4.88 5.12
C PRO A 34 -11.24 -5.62 4.33
N GLY A 35 -10.01 -5.58 4.82
CA GLY A 35 -8.85 -6.21 4.18
C GLY A 35 -7.91 -5.25 3.44
N THR A 36 -6.89 -5.84 2.82
CA THR A 36 -5.81 -5.10 2.15
C THR A 36 -5.53 -5.70 0.78
N PHE A 37 -5.37 -4.86 -0.23
CA PHE A 37 -4.94 -5.25 -1.57
C PHE A 37 -3.41 -5.33 -1.63
N ARG A 38 -2.86 -6.47 -2.03
CA ARG A 38 -1.41 -6.65 -2.19
C ARG A 38 -1.00 -6.39 -3.64
N VAL A 39 -0.19 -5.35 -3.83
CA VAL A 39 0.54 -5.10 -5.07
C VAL A 39 1.79 -5.98 -5.06
N LEU A 40 1.97 -6.78 -6.11
CA LEU A 40 3.04 -7.78 -6.19
C LEU A 40 4.35 -7.20 -6.75
N HIS A 41 4.26 -6.21 -7.64
CA HIS A 41 5.41 -5.61 -8.33
C HIS A 41 5.44 -4.08 -8.17
N ASP A 42 6.59 -3.47 -8.44
CA ASP A 42 6.72 -2.01 -8.44
C ASP A 42 6.14 -1.46 -9.75
N ASP A 43 4.83 -1.15 -9.74
CA ASP A 43 4.09 -0.73 -10.94
C ASP A 43 3.93 0.80 -11.03
N LYS A 44 3.52 1.27 -12.20
CA LYS A 44 3.20 2.69 -12.44
C LYS A 44 1.86 2.81 -13.15
N ILE A 45 1.06 3.79 -12.72
CA ILE A 45 -0.20 4.16 -13.38
C ILE A 45 -0.14 5.65 -13.67
N ASP A 46 -0.16 6.03 -14.95
CA ASP A 46 -0.18 7.45 -15.37
C ASP A 46 0.99 8.25 -14.74
N GLY A 47 2.19 7.67 -14.79
CA GLY A 47 3.42 8.23 -14.20
C GLY A 47 3.51 8.20 -12.67
N VAL A 48 2.46 7.76 -11.97
CA VAL A 48 2.45 7.62 -10.51
C VAL A 48 2.95 6.23 -10.10
N ALA A 49 3.98 6.16 -9.26
CA ALA A 49 4.51 4.90 -8.76
C ALA A 49 3.62 4.27 -7.68
N PHE A 50 3.33 2.98 -7.86
CA PHE A 50 2.65 2.10 -6.92
C PHE A 50 3.58 0.95 -6.54
N PRO A 51 4.47 1.15 -5.54
CA PRO A 51 5.40 0.10 -5.13
C PRO A 51 4.70 -1.15 -4.61
N ALA A 52 5.33 -2.30 -4.76
CA ALA A 52 4.88 -3.56 -4.19
C ALA A 52 4.62 -3.41 -2.68
N GLY A 53 3.54 -4.03 -2.21
CA GLY A 53 3.10 -3.95 -0.81
C GLY A 53 1.59 -3.98 -0.63
N ASN A 54 1.14 -3.90 0.61
CA ASN A 54 -0.26 -3.92 0.99
C ASN A 54 -0.85 -2.51 0.97
N TYR A 55 -2.05 -2.37 0.43
CA TYR A 55 -2.81 -1.14 0.32
C TYR A 55 -4.20 -1.33 0.92
N SER A 56 -4.60 -0.39 1.78
CA SER A 56 -6.00 -0.22 2.13
C SER A 56 -6.74 0.49 1.01
N VAL A 57 -7.95 0.02 0.72
CA VAL A 57 -8.84 0.61 -0.27
C VAL A 57 -9.99 1.30 0.47
N ASN A 58 -10.29 2.53 0.08
CA ASN A 58 -11.44 3.28 0.57
C ASN A 58 -12.30 3.64 -0.63
N VAL A 59 -13.55 3.22 -0.61
CA VAL A 59 -14.49 3.36 -1.72
C VAL A 59 -15.49 4.46 -1.44
N LYS A 60 -16.06 5.02 -2.50
CA LYS A 60 -17.20 5.94 -2.46
C LYS A 60 -18.18 5.50 -3.56
N ARG A 61 -19.42 5.23 -3.15
CA ARG A 61 -20.53 4.83 -4.04
C ARG A 61 -20.20 3.60 -4.90
N MET A 62 -19.36 2.68 -4.40
CA MET A 62 -19.05 1.40 -5.07
C MET A 62 -18.69 0.32 -4.05
N ALA A 63 -18.74 -0.94 -4.49
CA ALA A 63 -18.32 -2.09 -3.68
C ALA A 63 -16.78 -2.23 -3.60
N CYS A 64 -16.31 -2.77 -2.48
CA CYS A 64 -14.90 -3.01 -2.21
C CYS A 64 -14.23 -4.00 -3.16
N GLN A 65 -14.98 -5.04 -3.55
CA GLN A 65 -14.53 -6.02 -4.53
C GLN A 65 -14.28 -5.33 -5.88
N SER A 66 -15.26 -4.59 -6.37
CA SER A 66 -15.15 -3.84 -7.63
C SER A 66 -13.97 -2.88 -7.63
N ALA A 67 -13.72 -2.18 -6.51
CA ALA A 67 -12.57 -1.28 -6.39
C ALA A 67 -11.23 -2.01 -6.47
N SER A 68 -11.14 -3.20 -5.87
CA SER A 68 -9.95 -4.05 -5.93
C SER A 68 -9.72 -4.57 -7.35
N ASP A 69 -10.77 -4.95 -8.06
CA ASP A 69 -10.69 -5.41 -9.45
C ASP A 69 -10.27 -4.28 -10.40
N TYR A 70 -10.82 -3.07 -10.22
CA TYR A 70 -10.36 -1.88 -10.95
C TYR A 70 -8.91 -1.56 -10.65
N PHE A 71 -8.50 -1.61 -9.37
CA PHE A 71 -7.11 -1.33 -9.01
C PHE A 71 -6.15 -2.36 -9.63
N LYS A 72 -6.49 -3.65 -9.59
CA LYS A 72 -5.75 -4.71 -10.28
C LYS A 72 -5.63 -4.44 -11.78
N ARG A 73 -6.75 -4.07 -12.43
CA ARG A 73 -6.78 -3.73 -13.86
C ARG A 73 -5.92 -2.51 -14.20
N PHE A 74 -5.90 -1.49 -13.35
CA PHE A 74 -5.08 -0.29 -13.61
C PHE A 74 -3.59 -0.58 -13.45
N LEU A 75 -3.22 -1.48 -12.53
CA LEU A 75 -1.84 -1.95 -12.37
C LEU A 75 -1.40 -2.85 -13.54
N ALA A 76 -2.32 -3.68 -14.06
CA ALA A 76 -2.05 -4.60 -15.17
C ALA A 76 -2.17 -3.97 -16.57
N GLY A 77 -2.77 -2.78 -16.68
CA GLY A 77 -2.88 -2.06 -17.95
C GLY A 77 -1.53 -1.50 -18.40
N ASP A 78 -1.37 -1.28 -19.70
CA ASP A 78 -0.18 -0.62 -20.24
C ASP A 78 0.05 0.70 -19.49
N GLN A 79 1.28 0.86 -18.99
CA GLN A 79 1.74 1.77 -17.91
C GLN A 79 1.33 3.26 -18.02
N ASN A 80 0.62 3.65 -19.08
CA ASN A 80 0.26 5.01 -19.45
C ASN A 80 -1.23 5.24 -19.74
N SER A 81 -2.15 4.29 -19.51
CA SER A 81 -3.56 4.55 -19.80
C SER A 81 -4.53 4.09 -18.71
N ILE A 82 -5.14 5.08 -18.06
CA ILE A 82 -6.33 4.88 -17.24
C ILE A 82 -7.53 4.72 -18.18
N PRO A 83 -8.41 3.72 -17.99
CA PRO A 83 -9.56 3.51 -18.88
C PRO A 83 -10.43 4.76 -19.03
N LYS A 84 -10.96 4.99 -20.24
CA LYS A 84 -11.79 6.15 -20.57
C LYS A 84 -12.89 6.37 -19.52
N GLY A 85 -12.95 7.58 -18.96
CA GLY A 85 -13.92 7.97 -17.93
C GLY A 85 -13.38 7.96 -16.50
N TRP A 86 -12.24 7.31 -16.27
CA TRP A 86 -11.51 7.35 -15.01
C TRP A 86 -10.44 8.46 -15.00
N LYS A 87 -10.26 9.08 -13.84
CA LYS A 87 -9.23 10.09 -13.59
C LYS A 87 -8.49 9.77 -12.30
N LEU A 88 -7.16 9.74 -12.36
CA LEU A 88 -6.28 9.63 -11.20
C LEU A 88 -5.95 11.01 -10.64
N PHE A 89 -6.13 11.16 -9.34
CA PHE A 89 -5.67 12.30 -8.56
C PHE A 89 -4.42 11.87 -7.78
N ALA A 90 -3.25 11.97 -8.42
CA ALA A 90 -1.96 11.49 -7.92
C ALA A 90 -1.66 11.89 -6.46
N LYS A 91 -1.86 13.18 -6.13
CA LYS A 91 -1.64 13.72 -4.76
C LYS A 91 -2.43 12.98 -3.67
N ARG A 92 -3.56 12.36 -4.03
CA ARG A 92 -4.48 11.70 -3.09
C ARG A 92 -4.57 10.19 -3.32
N LEU A 93 -3.87 9.65 -4.32
CA LEU A 93 -4.00 8.27 -4.82
C LEU A 93 -5.47 7.85 -4.96
N LYS A 94 -6.27 8.76 -5.52
CA LYS A 94 -7.72 8.61 -5.69
C LYS A 94 -8.05 8.47 -7.16
N PHE A 95 -8.80 7.44 -7.49
CA PHE A 95 -9.39 7.20 -8.80
C PHE A 95 -10.85 7.63 -8.74
N LYS A 96 -11.29 8.49 -9.66
CA LYS A 96 -12.69 8.90 -9.79
C LYS A 96 -13.15 8.60 -11.20
N ASN A 97 -14.30 7.94 -11.33
CA ASN A 97 -15.04 7.90 -12.57
C ASN A 97 -16.15 8.96 -12.52
N LYS A 98 -16.10 9.94 -13.42
CA LYS A 98 -17.11 11.01 -13.44
C LYS A 98 -18.46 10.54 -13.98
N LYS A 99 -18.45 9.64 -14.98
CA LYS A 99 -19.68 9.16 -15.64
C LYS A 99 -20.57 8.36 -14.70
N GLN A 100 -19.95 7.56 -13.84
CA GLN A 100 -20.66 6.70 -12.87
C GLN A 100 -20.74 7.32 -11.46
N ASP A 101 -20.15 8.50 -11.25
CA ASP A 101 -19.91 9.15 -9.95
C ASP A 101 -19.37 8.22 -8.83
N ILE A 102 -18.59 7.21 -9.22
CA ILE A 102 -17.91 6.29 -8.31
C ILE A 102 -16.45 6.70 -8.12
N ALA A 103 -15.90 6.38 -6.96
CA ALA A 103 -14.49 6.62 -6.70
C ALA A 103 -13.91 5.62 -5.71
N PHE A 104 -12.61 5.36 -5.81
CA PHE A 104 -11.88 4.69 -4.76
C PHE A 104 -10.52 5.34 -4.55
N ARG A 105 -9.98 5.16 -3.36
CA ARG A 105 -8.67 5.65 -2.94
C ARG A 105 -7.88 4.49 -2.39
N VAL A 106 -6.64 4.39 -2.81
CA VAL A 106 -5.70 3.43 -2.25
C VAL A 106 -4.71 4.14 -1.33
N LYS A 107 -4.42 3.54 -0.18
CA LYS A 107 -3.41 4.02 0.76
C LYS A 107 -2.58 2.83 1.21
N ARG A 108 -1.28 2.88 1.00
CA ARG A 108 -0.36 1.82 1.43
C ARG A 108 -0.42 1.63 2.95
N VAL A 109 -0.57 0.39 3.40
CA VAL A 109 -0.69 -0.02 4.82
C VAL A 109 0.40 -0.99 5.27
N GLY A 110 1.16 -1.60 4.36
CA GLY A 110 2.26 -2.51 4.71
C GLY A 110 3.12 -2.92 3.51
N GLY A 111 4.24 -3.58 3.76
CA GLY A 111 5.32 -3.88 2.80
C GLY A 111 6.56 -3.02 3.11
N GLY A 112 7.73 -3.63 3.25
CA GLY A 112 8.99 -2.89 3.48
C GLY A 112 9.11 -1.74 2.47
N GLY A 113 9.26 -0.52 2.98
CA GLY A 113 9.16 0.71 2.17
C GLY A 113 8.13 1.69 2.73
N GLY A 114 8.47 2.28 3.88
CA GLY A 114 7.64 3.25 4.61
C GLY A 114 6.99 4.30 3.69
N GLY A 115 5.66 4.27 3.64
CA GLY A 115 4.82 5.15 2.84
C GLY A 115 3.69 5.74 3.68
N GLY A 116 4.04 6.32 4.84
CA GLY A 116 3.12 7.15 5.61
C GLY A 116 2.86 8.45 4.87
N GLY A 117 1.68 8.56 4.26
CA GLY A 117 1.19 9.80 3.68
C GLY A 117 1.01 10.86 4.76
N GLY A 118 1.75 11.95 4.63
CA GLY A 118 1.52 13.25 5.24
C GLY A 118 2.12 14.28 4.28
N GLY A 119 1.27 15.04 3.61
CA GLY A 119 1.72 16.17 2.81
C GLY A 119 2.26 17.28 3.71
N GLY A 120 3.22 18.05 3.21
CA GLY A 120 3.57 19.36 3.74
C GLY A 120 4.93 19.42 4.45
N GLY A 121 5.90 20.03 3.79
CA GLY A 121 7.04 20.69 4.43
C GLY A 121 8.17 19.80 4.96
N ALA A 122 9.34 20.41 5.11
CA ALA A 122 10.48 19.87 5.82
C ALA A 122 10.11 19.66 7.31
N THR A 123 9.76 18.44 7.72
CA THR A 123 9.39 18.17 9.11
C THR A 123 10.59 17.78 9.98
N THR A 124 10.45 17.97 11.29
CA THR A 124 11.41 17.50 12.30
C THR A 124 10.64 16.69 13.32
N GLY A 125 11.03 15.43 13.57
CA GLY A 125 10.31 14.56 14.49
C GLY A 125 10.38 13.08 14.15
N LYS A 126 9.69 12.26 14.96
CA LYS A 126 9.53 10.82 14.69
C LYS A 126 8.60 10.64 13.49
N CYS A 127 8.95 9.72 12.60
CA CYS A 127 8.07 9.36 11.50
C CYS A 127 6.91 8.48 11.97
N PRO A 128 5.72 8.65 11.37
CA PRO A 128 4.60 7.76 11.62
C PRO A 128 4.89 6.39 11.00
N GLY A 129 4.94 5.36 11.85
CA GLY A 129 5.25 3.97 11.45
C GLY A 129 6.74 3.64 11.45
N THR A 130 7.04 2.37 11.17
CA THR A 130 8.40 1.80 11.16
C THR A 130 8.83 1.41 9.74
N PHE A 131 10.14 1.36 9.53
CA PHE A 131 10.78 0.87 8.32
C PHE A 131 11.26 -0.57 8.56
N GLN A 132 10.85 -1.51 7.72
CA GLN A 132 11.31 -2.89 7.79
C GLN A 132 12.55 -3.06 6.91
N VAL A 133 13.67 -3.42 7.53
CA VAL A 133 14.87 -3.94 6.86
C VAL A 133 14.68 -5.45 6.70
N LEU A 134 14.82 -5.95 5.47
CA LEU A 134 14.54 -7.34 5.11
C LEU A 134 15.77 -8.24 5.24
N HIS A 135 16.96 -7.70 5.06
CA HIS A 135 18.22 -8.45 5.06
C HIS A 135 19.22 -7.84 6.04
N ASN A 136 20.25 -8.61 6.41
CA ASN A 136 21.35 -8.09 7.21
C ASN A 136 22.27 -7.27 6.30
N ASP A 137 22.02 -5.97 6.26
CA ASP A 137 22.73 -5.05 5.39
C ASP A 137 23.85 -4.33 6.16
N ARG A 138 24.77 -3.72 5.40
CA ARG A 138 25.81 -2.84 5.94
C ARG A 138 25.81 -1.53 5.18
N ILE A 139 25.98 -0.43 5.90
CA ILE A 139 26.27 0.88 5.29
C ILE A 139 27.61 1.34 5.87
N ASN A 140 28.64 1.30 5.03
CA ASN A 140 30.03 1.51 5.40
C ASN A 140 30.39 0.50 6.52
N LYS A 141 30.93 0.92 7.67
CA LYS A 141 31.14 0.03 8.83
C LYS A 141 29.95 -0.04 9.82
N LEU A 142 28.76 0.45 9.46
CA LEU A 142 27.56 0.30 10.31
C LEU A 142 26.78 -0.94 9.86
N ALA A 143 26.67 -1.92 10.76
CA ALA A 143 25.77 -3.05 10.57
C ALA A 143 24.32 -2.63 10.77
N ILE A 144 23.46 -3.02 9.85
CA ILE A 144 22.01 -2.81 9.91
C ILE A 144 21.34 -4.18 9.77
N PRO A 145 21.19 -4.91 10.89
CA PRO A 145 20.51 -6.19 10.88
C PRO A 145 19.07 -6.06 10.37
N ALA A 146 18.54 -7.14 9.82
CA ALA A 146 17.12 -7.24 9.51
C ALA A 146 16.27 -6.94 10.76
N GLY A 147 15.13 -6.29 10.54
CA GLY A 147 14.24 -5.88 11.63
C GLY A 147 13.50 -4.58 11.36
N LYS A 148 12.72 -4.15 12.35
CA LYS A 148 11.95 -2.91 12.29
C LYS A 148 12.82 -1.76 12.81
N TYR A 149 12.75 -0.62 12.14
CA TYR A 149 13.49 0.59 12.48
C TYR A 149 12.56 1.79 12.55
N GLN A 150 12.72 2.58 13.59
CA GLN A 150 12.07 3.87 13.73
C GLN A 150 12.93 4.94 13.07
N ILE A 151 12.33 5.69 12.14
CA ILE A 151 13.00 6.81 11.48
C ILE A 151 12.63 8.11 12.19
N ARG A 152 13.62 8.94 12.50
CA ARG A 152 13.44 10.31 12.99
C ARG A 152 14.12 11.28 12.04
N VAL A 153 13.36 12.24 11.54
CA VAL A 153 13.82 13.23 10.56
C VAL A 153 14.09 14.59 11.19
N LYS A 154 14.92 15.38 10.53
CA LYS A 154 15.15 16.80 10.80
C LYS A 154 15.19 17.54 9.46
N ARG A 155 14.30 18.52 9.32
CA ARG A 155 14.13 19.35 8.12
C ARG A 155 13.95 18.52 6.83
N MET A 156 13.29 17.38 6.89
CA MET A 156 12.96 16.58 5.70
C MET A 156 11.69 15.75 5.92
N ALA A 157 11.02 15.38 4.83
CA ALA A 157 9.86 14.53 4.90
C ALA A 157 10.24 13.08 5.27
N CYS A 158 9.40 12.42 6.06
CA CYS A 158 9.55 11.02 6.43
C CYS A 158 9.60 10.07 5.24
N ARG A 159 8.86 10.40 4.18
CA ARG A 159 8.89 9.66 2.92
C ARG A 159 10.26 9.77 2.25
N SER A 160 10.83 10.98 2.16
CA SER A 160 12.18 11.19 1.61
C SER A 160 13.20 10.39 2.41
N ALA A 161 13.16 10.45 3.75
CA ALA A 161 14.08 9.71 4.59
C ALA A 161 13.96 8.18 4.43
N SER A 162 12.74 7.67 4.27
CA SER A 162 12.52 6.23 4.01
C SER A 162 13.07 5.80 2.65
N ASN A 163 12.92 6.64 1.63
CA ASN A 163 13.45 6.38 0.29
C ASN A 163 14.99 6.45 0.28
N ASP A 164 15.56 7.48 0.90
CA ASP A 164 17.02 7.63 1.05
C ASP A 164 17.59 6.42 1.82
N PHE A 165 16.93 6.00 2.90
CA PHE A 165 17.36 4.84 3.67
C PHE A 165 17.32 3.55 2.85
N LYS A 166 16.23 3.31 2.10
CA LYS A 166 16.15 2.19 1.14
C LYS A 166 17.32 2.23 0.15
N GLN A 167 17.58 3.41 -0.43
CA GLN A 167 18.67 3.58 -1.40
C GLN A 167 20.04 3.29 -0.78
N PHE A 168 20.28 3.68 0.47
CA PHE A 168 21.57 3.42 1.12
C PHE A 168 21.80 1.94 1.42
N LEU A 169 20.74 1.20 1.73
CA LEU A 169 20.80 -0.26 1.91
C LEU A 169 21.08 -0.97 0.58
N SER A 170 20.53 -0.46 -0.53
CA SER A 170 20.71 -1.03 -1.87
C SER A 170 21.95 -0.52 -2.61
N ALA A 171 22.75 0.38 -2.01
CA ALA A 171 23.89 1.01 -2.71
C ALA A 171 25.06 0.02 -2.87
N PRO A 172 25.57 -0.20 -4.10
CA PRO A 172 26.71 -1.08 -4.33
C PRO A 172 27.95 -0.57 -3.60
N GLY A 173 28.65 -1.48 -2.92
CA GLY A 173 29.84 -1.17 -2.11
C GLY A 173 29.53 -0.62 -0.71
N ASN A 174 28.26 -0.59 -0.28
CA ASN A 174 27.85 -0.08 1.05
C ASN A 174 28.26 1.38 1.28
N VAL A 175 28.51 2.16 0.24
CA VAL A 175 28.97 3.55 0.37
C VAL A 175 27.78 4.50 0.30
N LEU A 176 27.81 5.55 1.12
CA LEU A 176 26.78 6.58 1.06
C LEU A 176 26.89 7.40 -0.23
N PRO A 177 25.76 7.78 -0.86
CA PRO A 177 25.77 8.67 -2.01
C PRO A 177 26.49 10.00 -1.72
N LYS A 178 27.14 10.55 -2.75
CA LYS A 178 27.88 11.82 -2.66
C LYS A 178 26.99 12.92 -2.06
N GLY A 179 27.47 13.57 -1.00
CA GLY A 179 26.70 14.58 -0.27
C GLY A 179 26.03 14.09 1.02
N TRP A 180 26.12 12.80 1.34
CA TRP A 180 25.68 12.25 2.62
C TRP A 180 26.84 11.85 3.51
N LYS A 181 26.71 12.13 4.81
CA LYS A 181 27.64 11.70 5.86
C LYS A 181 26.90 10.89 6.92
N LEU A 182 27.47 9.74 7.30
CA LEU A 182 26.99 8.92 8.40
C LEU A 182 27.73 9.28 9.69
N LEU A 183 26.96 9.65 10.70
CA LEU A 183 27.42 9.83 12.08
C LEU A 183 27.09 8.54 12.85
N LYS A 184 28.03 7.59 12.84
CA LYS A 184 27.86 6.23 13.40
C LYS A 184 27.34 6.19 14.84
N PRO A 185 27.87 6.97 15.81
CA PRO A 185 27.41 6.88 17.20
C PRO A 185 25.92 7.17 17.37
N LYS A 186 25.33 7.92 16.42
CA LYS A 186 23.93 8.35 16.47
C LYS A 186 23.06 7.69 15.40
N GLN A 187 23.63 6.75 14.63
CA GLN A 187 23.01 6.13 13.44
C GLN A 187 22.29 7.17 12.56
N LYS A 188 22.96 8.32 12.37
CA LYS A 188 22.38 9.52 11.78
C LYS A 188 23.02 9.82 10.44
N PHE A 189 22.19 9.94 9.42
CA PHE A 189 22.56 10.33 8.06
C PHE A 189 22.29 11.82 7.87
N LYS A 190 23.34 12.59 7.59
CA LYS A 190 23.28 14.04 7.39
C LYS A 190 23.62 14.36 5.95
N ASN A 191 22.74 15.10 5.26
CA ASN A 191 23.07 15.68 3.97
C ASN A 191 23.90 16.95 4.20
N VAL A 192 25.08 17.04 3.57
CA VAL A 192 26.01 18.16 3.80
C VAL A 192 25.61 19.45 3.09
N LYS A 193 24.83 19.37 2.01
CA LYS A 193 24.41 20.55 1.22
C LYS A 193 23.10 21.15 1.72
N GLY A 194 22.13 20.31 2.07
CA GLY A 194 20.77 20.77 2.39
C GLY A 194 20.47 20.98 3.87
N GLY A 195 21.40 20.65 4.77
CA GLY A 195 21.19 20.83 6.23
C GLY A 195 20.11 19.94 6.85
N TYR A 196 19.57 18.98 6.09
CA TYR A 196 18.61 17.98 6.55
C TYR A 196 19.30 16.68 6.94
N SER A 197 18.62 15.90 7.78
CA SER A 197 19.16 14.64 8.27
C SER A 197 18.05 13.72 8.75
N PHE A 198 18.31 12.42 8.74
CA PHE A 198 17.48 11.46 9.44
C PHE A 198 18.36 10.51 10.26
N ARG A 199 17.79 9.92 11.30
CA ARG A 199 18.42 8.85 12.07
C ARG A 199 17.50 7.65 12.13
N ILE A 200 18.11 6.48 12.24
CA ILE A 200 17.41 5.22 12.43
C ILE A 200 17.63 4.74 13.86
N SER A 201 16.70 3.94 14.37
CA SER A 201 16.84 3.25 15.65
C SER A 201 16.07 1.94 15.52
N LYS A 202 16.70 0.81 15.81
CA LYS A 202 16.01 -0.48 15.79
C LYS A 202 14.91 -0.49 16.86
N VAL A 203 13.76 -1.07 16.52
CA VAL A 203 12.61 -1.24 17.41
C VAL A 203 12.24 -2.72 17.39
N GLY A 204 12.37 -3.38 18.54
CA GLY A 204 12.43 -4.84 18.65
C GLY A 204 13.85 -5.27 18.86
#